data_AF-A0A7V1FUH7-F1
#
_entry.id   AF-A0A7V1FUH7-F1
#
_cell.length_a   1.000
_cell.length_b   1.000
_cell.length_c   1.000
_cell.angle_alpha   90.00
_cell.angle_beta   90.00
_cell.angle_gamma   90.00
#
_symmetry.space_group_name_H-M   'P 1'
#
loop_
_entity.id
_entity.type
_entity.pdbx_description
1 polymer ?
#
loop_
_entity_poly.entity_id
_entity_poly.type
_entity_poly.pdbx_seq_one_letter_code
_entity_poly.pdbx_strand_id
1 'polypeptide(L)' 'IGHARNLAVASSGDAVIAVGGEFGTLSEIGLARQAGRPVILLDSWQLRRHGALPTGVSEAASPGEAVEQAIRLAAAGRS' A
#
# COMPACT_ATOMS: atom_id res chain seq x y z
N ILE A 1 -22.97 0.64 -3.00
CA ILE A 1 -22.69 -0.52 -2.11
C ILE A 1 -21.89 -1.56 -2.90
N GLY A 2 -20.62 -1.30 -3.17
CA GLY A 2 -19.82 -2.17 -4.04
C GLY A 2 -18.31 -2.08 -3.87
N HIS A 3 -17.78 -1.42 -2.84
CA HIS A 3 -16.32 -1.28 -2.63
C HIS A 3 -15.83 -1.90 -1.31
N ALA A 4 -16.73 -2.36 -0.45
CA ALA A 4 -16.37 -2.96 0.83
C ALA A 4 -15.92 -4.45 0.73
N ARG A 5 -16.12 -5.12 -0.42
CA ARG A 5 -15.73 -6.54 -0.58
C ARG A 5 -14.24 -6.74 -0.91
N ASN A 6 -13.53 -5.72 -1.41
CA ASN A 6 -12.08 -5.78 -1.59
C ASN A 6 -11.29 -5.37 -0.34
N LEU A 7 -11.95 -4.70 0.60
CA LEU A 7 -11.34 -4.24 1.85
C LEU A 7 -10.77 -5.39 2.70
N ALA A 8 -11.39 -6.56 2.65
CA ALA A 8 -10.89 -7.77 3.31
C ALA A 8 -9.60 -8.32 2.68
N VAL A 9 -9.35 -8.06 1.39
CA VAL A 9 -8.14 -8.55 0.70
C VAL A 9 -6.93 -7.65 1.03
N ALA A 10 -7.09 -6.33 0.99
CA ALA A 10 -6.03 -5.40 1.37
C ALA A 10 -5.68 -5.49 2.88
N SER A 11 -6.63 -5.86 3.73
CA SER A 11 -6.45 -5.92 5.19
C SER A 11 -5.97 -7.27 5.73
N SER A 12 -5.95 -8.34 4.90
CA SER A 12 -5.51 -9.68 5.33
C SER A 12 -4.05 -9.98 5.02
N GLY A 13 -3.40 -9.19 4.17
CA GLY A 13 -1.97 -9.29 3.90
C GLY A 13 -1.10 -8.59 4.94
N ASP A 14 0.17 -8.96 5.01
CA ASP A 14 1.17 -8.28 5.86
C ASP A 14 1.72 -6.99 5.23
N ALA A 15 1.51 -6.79 3.93
CA ALA A 15 1.87 -5.61 3.15
C ALA A 15 0.92 -5.46 1.96
N VAL A 16 0.80 -4.24 1.41
CA VAL A 16 -0.06 -3.94 0.26
C VAL A 16 0.76 -3.30 -0.86
N ILE A 17 0.57 -3.78 -2.10
CA ILE A 17 1.07 -3.11 -3.31
C ILE A 17 -0.12 -2.45 -3.99
N ALA A 18 -0.12 -1.13 -4.08
CA ALA A 18 -1.14 -0.37 -4.78
C ALA A 18 -0.69 -0.09 -6.22
N VAL A 19 -1.49 -0.52 -7.18
CA VAL A 19 -1.23 -0.38 -8.63
C VAL A 19 -2.28 0.50 -9.26
N GLY A 20 -1.88 1.47 -10.07
CA GLY A 20 -2.81 2.41 -10.72
C GLY A 20 -3.35 3.49 -9.77
N GLY A 21 -4.27 4.34 -10.26
CA GLY A 21 -4.55 5.65 -9.66
C GLY A 21 -6.02 6.04 -9.51
N GLU A 22 -6.96 5.10 -9.47
CA GLU A 22 -8.38 5.44 -9.29
C GLU A 22 -8.72 5.81 -7.83
N PHE A 23 -9.87 6.45 -7.61
CA PHE A 23 -10.33 6.82 -6.24
C PHE A 23 -10.52 5.59 -5.32
N GLY A 24 -10.86 4.45 -5.89
CA GLY A 24 -10.91 3.17 -5.17
C GLY A 24 -9.55 2.80 -4.59
N THR A 25 -8.49 2.92 -5.40
CA THR A 25 -7.10 2.66 -4.98
C THR A 25 -6.68 3.59 -3.85
N LEU A 26 -7.01 4.88 -3.93
CA LEU A 26 -6.70 5.84 -2.85
C LEU A 26 -7.37 5.44 -1.52
N SER A 27 -8.63 5.00 -1.59
CA SER A 27 -9.38 4.54 -0.41
C SER A 27 -8.75 3.28 0.20
N GLU A 28 -8.33 2.33 -0.64
CA GLU A 28 -7.65 1.11 -0.21
C GLU A 28 -6.27 1.39 0.41
N ILE A 29 -5.50 2.34 -0.14
CA ILE A 29 -4.24 2.80 0.46
C ILE A 29 -4.49 3.37 1.87
N GLY A 30 -5.49 4.23 2.03
CA GLY A 30 -5.84 4.80 3.33
C GLY A 30 -6.21 3.73 4.36
N LEU A 31 -7.01 2.75 3.96
CA LEU A 31 -7.46 1.66 4.82
C LEU A 31 -6.30 0.73 5.22
N ALA A 32 -5.41 0.38 4.28
CA ALA A 32 -4.20 -0.38 4.57
C ALA A 32 -3.31 0.33 5.60
N ARG A 33 -3.15 1.65 5.47
CA ARG A 33 -2.39 2.45 6.44
C ARG A 33 -3.07 2.54 7.80
N GLN A 34 -4.39 2.67 7.84
CA GLN A 34 -5.17 2.63 9.08
C GLN A 34 -5.03 1.28 9.80
N ALA A 35 -4.90 0.18 9.05
CA ALA A 35 -4.63 -1.16 9.57
C ALA A 35 -3.14 -1.42 9.92
N GLY A 36 -2.30 -0.37 9.88
CA GLY A 36 -0.88 -0.45 10.18
C GLY A 36 -0.03 -1.15 9.11
N ARG A 37 -0.61 -1.49 7.96
CA ARG A 37 0.07 -2.24 6.90
C ARG A 37 0.97 -1.29 6.08
N PRO A 38 2.21 -1.68 5.77
CA PRO A 38 3.04 -0.94 4.81
C PRO A 38 2.39 -0.97 3.42
N VAL A 39 2.50 0.15 2.70
CA VAL A 39 1.98 0.31 1.34
C VAL A 39 3.11 0.63 0.38
N ILE A 40 3.18 -0.10 -0.72
CA ILE A 40 4.13 0.12 -1.80
C ILE A 40 3.34 0.62 -3.01
N LEU A 41 3.72 1.76 -3.56
CA LEU A 41 3.09 2.39 -4.71
C LEU A 41 3.84 1.96 -5.98
N LEU A 42 3.14 1.35 -6.93
CA LEU A 42 3.67 0.97 -8.24
C LEU A 42 2.78 1.58 -9.32
N ASP A 43 3.30 2.52 -10.11
CA ASP A 43 2.53 3.25 -11.12
C ASP A 43 1.18 3.77 -10.57
N SER A 44 1.24 4.34 -9.35
CA SER A 44 0.07 4.66 -8.54
C SER A 44 0.03 6.14 -8.13
N TRP A 45 -0.80 6.48 -7.15
CA TRP A 45 -0.95 7.82 -6.60
C TRP A 45 0.36 8.39 -6.09
N GLN A 46 0.64 9.66 -6.38
CA GLN A 46 1.77 10.39 -5.79
C GLN A 46 1.35 10.99 -4.45
N LEU A 47 1.54 10.23 -3.38
CA LEU A 47 1.14 10.65 -2.03
C LEU A 47 2.23 11.51 -1.39
N ARG A 48 1.87 12.72 -0.95
CA ARG A 48 2.79 13.59 -0.20
C ARG A 48 2.07 14.19 1.00
N ARG A 49 2.73 14.15 2.16
CA ARG A 49 2.35 14.84 3.38
C ARG A 49 3.47 15.81 3.73
N HIS A 50 3.18 17.11 3.66
CA HIS A 50 4.18 18.18 3.84
C HIS A 50 5.42 17.99 2.94
N GLY A 51 5.22 17.58 1.69
CA GLY A 51 6.30 17.38 0.70
C GLY A 51 7.03 16.05 0.81
N ALA A 52 6.78 15.23 1.83
CA ALA A 52 7.40 13.93 2.02
C ALA A 52 6.42 12.77 1.81
N LEU A 53 6.92 11.57 1.51
CA LEU A 53 6.10 10.36 1.54
C LEU A 53 5.54 10.13 2.95
N PRO A 54 4.25 9.77 3.08
CA PRO A 54 3.69 9.41 4.38
C PRO A 54 4.41 8.21 5.00
N THR A 55 4.52 8.19 6.33
CA THR A 55 5.13 7.05 7.05
C THR A 55 4.44 5.73 6.74
N GLY A 56 5.23 4.72 6.42
CA GLY A 56 4.74 3.40 6.02
C GLY A 56 4.24 3.33 4.58
N VAL A 57 4.57 4.32 3.75
CA VAL A 57 4.35 4.31 2.31
C VAL A 57 5.71 4.41 1.61
N SER A 58 5.96 3.54 0.63
CA SER A 58 7.13 3.58 -0.25
C SER A 58 6.70 3.57 -1.72
N GLU A 59 7.60 3.96 -2.62
CA GLU A 59 7.42 3.89 -4.07
C GLU A 59 8.34 2.80 -4.63
N ALA A 60 7.88 2.10 -5.67
CA ALA A 60 8.66 1.12 -6.42
C ALA A 60 8.67 1.50 -7.90
N ALA A 61 9.82 1.36 -8.55
CA ALA A 61 10.02 1.65 -9.96
C ALA A 61 9.73 0.44 -10.88
N SER A 62 9.50 -0.74 -10.29
CA SER A 62 9.17 -1.95 -11.04
C SER A 62 8.34 -2.94 -10.23
N PRO A 63 7.64 -3.88 -10.88
CA PRO A 63 6.95 -4.96 -10.19
C PRO A 63 7.88 -5.80 -9.30
N GLY A 64 9.10 -6.09 -9.77
CA GLY A 64 10.07 -6.87 -9.00
C GLY A 64 10.47 -6.17 -7.70
N GLU A 65 10.81 -4.89 -7.80
CA GLU A 65 11.11 -4.07 -6.63
C GLU A 65 9.92 -3.99 -5.66
N ALA A 66 8.70 -3.83 -6.18
CA ALA A 66 7.50 -3.78 -5.34
C ALA A 66 7.32 -5.05 -4.50
N VAL A 67 7.55 -6.22 -5.11
CA VAL A 67 7.49 -7.52 -4.43
C VAL A 67 8.60 -7.66 -3.39
N GLU A 68 9.84 -7.31 -3.73
CA GLU A 68 10.97 -7.36 -2.80
C GLU A 68 10.76 -6.46 -1.58
N GLN A 69 10.25 -5.25 -1.77
CA GLN A 69 9.91 -4.34 -0.68
C GLN A 69 8.77 -4.91 0.18
N ALA A 70 7.70 -5.45 -0.44
CA ALA A 70 6.57 -6.02 0.27
C ALA A 70 6.97 -7.19 1.17
N ILE A 71 7.77 -8.13 0.67
CA ILE A 71 8.26 -9.29 1.45
C ILE A 71 9.10 -8.82 2.63
N ARG A 72 10.02 -7.88 2.40
CA ARG A 72 10.92 -7.34 3.42
C ARG A 72 10.15 -6.64 4.54
N LEU A 73 9.20 -5.78 4.18
CA LEU A 73 8.40 -5.00 5.14
C LEU A 73 7.44 -5.90 5.91
N ALA A 74 6.84 -6.90 5.25
CA ALA A 74 6.02 -7.92 5.90
C ALA A 74 6.81 -8.71 6.95
N ALA A 75 8.08 -9.04 6.69
CA ALA A 75 8.93 -9.74 7.66
C ALA A 75 9.28 -8.89 8.89
N ALA A 76 9.52 -7.59 8.71
CA ALA A 76 9.85 -6.68 9.81
C ALA A 76 8.68 -6.44 10.77
N GLY A 77 7.43 -6.50 10.29
CA GLY A 77 6.23 -6.29 11.11
C GLY A 77 5.79 -7.48 11.98
N ARG A 78 6.46 -8.63 11.87
CA ARG A 78 6.15 -9.87 12.62
C ARG A 78 7.08 -10.12 13.83
N SER A 79 8.02 -9.21 14.10
CA SER A 79 8.99 -9.31 15.20
C SER A 79 8.52 -8.62 16.47
#